data_AF-A0A1X0NT63-F1
#
_entry.id   AF-A0A1X0NT63-F1
#
_cell.length_a   1.000
_cell.length_b   1.000
_cell.length_c   1.000
_cell.angle_alpha   90.00
_cell.angle_beta   90.00
_cell.angle_gamma   90.00
#
_symmetry.space_group_name_H-M   'P 1'
#
loop_
_entity.id
_entity.type
_entity.pdbx_description
1 polymer ?
#
loop_
_entity_poly.entity_id
_entity_poly.type
_entity_poly.pdbx_seq_one_letter_code
_entity_poly.pdbx_strand_id
1 'polypeptide(L)'
;MASTSGTHTLLSRVNCVERAAEVAKKSPPKIVPLTEEAKALPTHIINVTDPSKLNAQTPFFKCPPWAGLPVRACHLHCTRDGVPLPSLGLDRFPFYLFGRSPVCDYVLEHPSVSSIHAVLVFHREQECFVLMDLGSTNGVKLNGVRIEKKRPVPAPIGSSIQFGFSTRLYKVSLGPPPSSKRLREEREEREELKLAKAQTAVDALVAATSTSTTTNIAINAGNDNVTSATNLVKDSGFTCKTGVATESTETVKENPTGTAVVNTEKMQTVKPTPAVRHLYHVLIKHKDVRRPVSLAPRNKGDPITRSKADAVALAEAIRSRHGEKKQWSLEEFTAVVKDFSECGSAKRNGDLGIVESGTYTEKFDEVAFALDGGAVSSPVETELGVHLIYYYIDP
;
A
#
# COMPACT_ATOMS: atom_id res chain seq x y z
N MET A 1 -4.28 -9.10 -50.55
CA MET A 1 -3.93 -9.09 -49.11
C MET A 1 -5.11 -8.46 -48.37
N ALA A 2 -5.65 -9.13 -47.34
CA ALA A 2 -6.76 -8.58 -46.56
C ALA A 2 -6.23 -7.87 -45.31
N SER A 3 -6.51 -6.57 -45.16
CA SER A 3 -6.14 -5.80 -43.98
C SER A 3 -7.29 -5.80 -42.97
N THR A 4 -7.17 -6.60 -41.91
CA THR A 4 -8.10 -6.60 -40.78
C THR A 4 -7.90 -5.36 -39.92
N SER A 5 -8.79 -4.36 -40.05
CA SER A 5 -8.83 -3.18 -39.18
C SER A 5 -9.44 -3.55 -37.82
N GLY A 6 -8.58 -3.77 -36.82
CA GLY A 6 -9.01 -4.01 -35.45
C GLY A 6 -9.75 -2.82 -34.84
N THR A 7 -11.03 -3.01 -34.49
CA THR A 7 -11.85 -2.00 -33.82
C THR A 7 -11.45 -1.87 -32.34
N HIS A 8 -10.54 -0.93 -32.05
CA HIS A 8 -10.20 -0.59 -30.67
C HIS A 8 -11.41 0.00 -29.94
N THR A 9 -11.93 -0.74 -28.95
CA THR A 9 -13.05 -0.34 -28.07
C THR A 9 -12.63 0.73 -27.05
N LEU A 10 -12.20 1.90 -27.52
CA LEU A 10 -11.93 3.06 -26.68
C LEU A 10 -13.25 3.76 -26.34
N LEU A 11 -13.52 3.92 -25.05
CA LEU A 11 -14.65 4.71 -24.56
C LEU A 11 -14.52 6.16 -25.06
N SER A 12 -15.63 6.75 -25.52
CA SER A 12 -15.67 8.14 -25.96
C SER A 12 -15.34 9.09 -24.81
N ARG A 13 -14.62 10.17 -25.11
CA ARG A 13 -14.29 11.20 -24.12
C ARG A 13 -15.57 11.93 -23.68
N VAL A 14 -15.84 11.93 -22.38
CA VAL A 14 -16.89 12.77 -21.79
C VAL A 14 -16.39 14.22 -21.73
N ASN A 15 -17.26 15.18 -22.05
CA ASN A 15 -16.91 16.61 -22.03
C ASN A 15 -16.34 17.04 -20.67
N CYS A 16 -15.21 17.75 -20.70
CA CYS A 16 -14.64 18.35 -19.52
C CYS A 16 -15.52 19.51 -19.04
N VAL A 17 -15.92 19.51 -17.77
CA VAL A 17 -16.53 20.69 -17.15
C VAL A 17 -15.39 21.56 -16.65
N GLU A 18 -15.05 22.59 -17.43
CA GLU A 18 -14.04 23.56 -17.02
C GLU A 18 -14.45 24.27 -15.72
N ARG A 19 -13.56 24.20 -14.73
CA ARG A 19 -13.60 25.04 -13.53
C ARG A 19 -12.20 25.52 -13.27
N ALA A 20 -11.94 26.78 -13.58
CA ALA A 20 -10.70 27.44 -13.22
C ALA A 20 -10.54 27.42 -11.70
N ALA A 21 -9.40 26.93 -11.22
CA ALA A 21 -8.96 27.08 -9.85
C ALA A 21 -7.81 28.09 -9.84
N GLU A 22 -8.10 29.33 -9.45
CA GLU A 22 -7.12 30.40 -9.38
C GLU A 22 -6.10 30.11 -8.25
N VAL A 23 -4.82 30.01 -8.60
CA VAL A 23 -3.74 29.74 -7.63
C VAL A 23 -3.36 31.06 -6.93
N ALA A 24 -4.16 31.42 -5.93
CA ALA A 24 -3.92 32.61 -5.12
C ALA A 24 -2.57 32.54 -4.39
N LYS A 25 -1.79 33.63 -4.47
CA LYS A 25 -0.53 33.80 -3.73
C LYS A 25 -0.79 33.67 -2.22
N LYS A 26 -0.09 32.77 -1.53
CA LYS A 26 -0.23 32.59 -0.07
C LYS A 26 0.15 33.89 0.66
N SER A 27 -0.84 34.52 1.26
CA SER A 27 -0.63 35.60 2.24
C SER A 27 -0.03 35.03 3.53
N PRO A 28 0.64 35.86 4.36
CA PRO A 28 1.18 35.41 5.65
C PRO A 28 0.06 34.81 6.53
N PRO A 29 0.37 33.81 7.36
CA PRO A 29 -0.63 33.10 8.14
C PRO A 29 -1.31 34.05 9.12
N LYS A 30 -2.56 34.41 8.83
CA LYS A 30 -3.42 35.11 9.78
C LYS A 30 -3.65 34.19 10.98
N ILE A 31 -3.52 34.73 12.19
CA ILE A 31 -3.90 34.03 13.42
C ILE A 31 -5.42 33.90 13.40
N VAL A 32 -5.93 32.73 13.01
CA VAL A 32 -7.37 32.45 12.95
C VAL A 32 -7.81 31.90 14.32
N PRO A 33 -8.65 32.62 15.09
CA PRO A 33 -9.18 32.10 16.33
C PRO A 33 -10.13 30.92 16.06
N LEU A 34 -10.08 29.90 16.92
CA LEU A 34 -10.98 28.76 16.86
C LEU A 34 -12.40 29.16 17.30
N THR A 35 -13.41 28.68 16.60
CA THR A 35 -14.81 28.81 17.03
C THR A 35 -15.05 28.00 18.31
N GLU A 36 -16.01 28.39 19.15
CA GLU A 36 -16.34 27.67 20.40
C GLU A 36 -16.66 26.18 20.13
N GLU A 37 -17.31 25.90 19.00
CA GLU A 37 -17.64 24.55 18.55
C GLU A 37 -16.40 23.74 18.12
N ALA A 38 -15.37 24.40 17.56
CA ALA A 38 -14.08 23.76 17.25
C ALA A 38 -13.23 23.54 18.51
N LYS A 39 -13.35 24.39 19.55
CA LYS A 39 -12.70 24.21 20.86
C LYS A 39 -13.25 23.00 21.63
N ALA A 40 -14.48 22.56 21.35
CA ALA A 40 -15.08 21.38 21.95
C ALA A 40 -14.51 20.04 21.42
N LEU A 41 -13.66 20.07 20.39
CA LEU A 41 -13.00 18.88 19.86
C LEU A 41 -11.81 18.46 20.76
N PRO A 42 -11.47 17.15 20.81
CA PRO A 42 -10.32 16.68 21.56
C PRO A 42 -9.02 17.41 21.21
N THR A 43 -8.22 17.74 22.23
CA THR A 43 -6.99 18.56 22.12
C THR A 43 -5.99 18.03 21.10
N HIS A 44 -5.85 16.71 20.94
CA HIS A 44 -4.99 16.11 19.93
C HIS A 44 -5.41 16.45 18.48
N ILE A 45 -6.70 16.66 18.22
CA ILE A 45 -7.19 17.09 16.90
C ILE A 45 -6.80 18.55 16.64
N ILE A 46 -7.06 19.40 17.64
CA ILE A 46 -6.77 20.85 17.57
C ILE A 46 -5.27 21.08 17.32
N ASN A 47 -4.40 20.27 17.93
CA ASN A 47 -2.94 20.38 17.76
C ASN A 47 -2.40 19.85 16.41
N VAL A 48 -3.14 18.95 15.74
CA VAL A 48 -2.68 18.28 14.49
C VAL A 48 -3.30 18.91 13.23
N THR A 49 -4.41 19.64 13.35
CA THR A 49 -5.20 20.11 12.20
C THR A 49 -5.19 21.63 12.12
N ASP A 50 -5.02 22.20 10.91
CA ASP A 50 -5.03 23.65 10.73
C ASP A 50 -6.32 24.29 11.29
N PRO A 51 -6.26 25.35 12.13
CA PRO A 51 -7.44 25.94 12.74
C PRO A 51 -8.43 26.49 11.70
N SER A 52 -7.91 27.01 10.58
CA SER A 52 -8.70 27.42 9.41
C SER A 52 -9.48 26.27 8.77
N LYS A 53 -8.91 25.06 8.74
CA LYS A 53 -9.60 23.87 8.22
C LYS A 53 -10.66 23.41 9.23
N LEU A 54 -10.32 23.40 10.52
CA LEU A 54 -11.22 22.97 11.59
C LEU A 54 -12.48 23.84 11.64
N ASN A 55 -12.31 25.17 11.66
CA ASN A 55 -13.39 26.14 11.57
C ASN A 55 -14.25 26.01 10.29
N ALA A 56 -13.65 25.57 9.17
CA ALA A 56 -14.37 25.34 7.93
C ALA A 56 -15.15 24.00 7.92
N GLN A 57 -14.76 23.02 8.74
CA GLN A 57 -15.49 21.75 8.89
C GLN A 57 -16.73 21.89 9.80
N THR A 58 -16.63 22.70 10.84
CA THR A 58 -17.65 22.86 11.90
C THR A 58 -19.08 23.08 11.40
N PRO A 59 -19.36 23.92 10.38
CA PRO A 59 -20.73 24.16 9.91
C PRO A 59 -21.39 22.96 9.24
N PHE A 60 -20.60 21.97 8.79
CA PHE A 60 -21.10 20.80 8.06
C PHE A 60 -21.37 19.60 8.95
N PHE A 61 -20.58 19.44 10.02
CA PHE A 61 -20.70 18.30 10.93
C PHE A 61 -20.18 18.66 12.33
N LYS A 62 -20.94 18.29 13.36
CA LYS A 62 -20.57 18.42 14.78
C LYS A 62 -20.27 17.05 15.34
N CYS A 63 -19.10 16.89 15.97
CA CYS A 63 -18.69 15.63 16.57
C CYS A 63 -19.63 15.25 17.74
N PRO A 64 -20.31 14.10 17.71
CA PRO A 64 -21.18 13.68 18.81
C PRO A 64 -20.34 13.18 20.00
N PRO A 65 -20.86 13.23 21.23
CA PRO A 65 -20.10 12.89 22.45
C PRO A 65 -19.74 11.39 22.55
N TRP A 66 -20.48 10.51 21.87
CA TRP A 66 -20.19 9.07 21.78
C TRP A 66 -19.08 8.72 20.78
N ALA A 67 -18.63 9.69 19.97
CA ALA A 67 -17.55 9.47 19.03
C ALA A 67 -16.21 9.33 19.77
N GLY A 68 -15.40 8.35 19.37
CA GLY A 68 -14.11 8.09 19.98
C GLY A 68 -13.08 7.61 18.98
N LEU A 69 -11.86 7.33 19.45
CA LEU A 69 -10.84 6.67 18.65
C LEU A 69 -11.04 5.14 18.70
N PRO A 70 -10.74 4.41 17.61
CA PRO A 70 -10.81 2.96 17.64
C PRO A 70 -9.67 2.36 18.48
N VAL A 71 -10.00 1.39 19.34
CA VAL A 71 -9.03 0.68 20.20
C VAL A 71 -7.97 -0.07 19.37
N ARG A 72 -8.35 -0.50 18.16
CA ARG A 72 -7.49 -1.20 17.21
C ARG A 72 -7.31 -0.33 15.97
N ALA A 73 -6.10 -0.29 15.42
CA ALA A 73 -5.85 0.41 14.15
C ALA A 73 -6.79 -0.11 13.05
N CYS A 74 -7.40 0.81 12.30
CA CYS A 74 -8.34 0.53 11.22
C CYS A 74 -7.98 1.35 9.99
N HIS A 75 -8.35 0.88 8.81
CA HIS A 75 -8.17 1.61 7.55
C HIS A 75 -9.28 1.32 6.53
N LEU A 76 -9.48 2.20 5.57
CA LEU A 76 -10.25 1.92 4.36
C LEU A 76 -9.32 1.38 3.29
N HIS A 77 -9.46 0.09 2.95
CA HIS A 77 -8.83 -0.48 1.77
C HIS A 77 -9.58 0.00 0.53
N CYS A 78 -8.93 0.82 -0.29
CA CYS A 78 -9.51 1.38 -1.50
C CYS A 78 -9.19 0.49 -2.70
N THR A 79 -10.20 0.13 -3.50
CA THR A 79 -10.01 -0.49 -4.82
C THR A 79 -10.69 0.35 -5.89
N ARG A 80 -10.16 0.31 -7.12
CA ARG A 80 -10.76 0.91 -8.32
C ARG A 80 -10.62 -0.08 -9.46
N ASP A 81 -11.74 -0.53 -10.03
CA ASP A 81 -11.76 -1.45 -11.18
C ASP A 81 -10.93 -2.73 -10.93
N GLY A 82 -10.97 -3.24 -9.70
CA GLY A 82 -10.19 -4.39 -9.23
C GLY A 82 -8.76 -4.09 -8.80
N VAL A 83 -8.20 -2.92 -9.14
CA VAL A 83 -6.84 -2.50 -8.76
C VAL A 83 -6.84 -1.90 -7.35
N PRO A 84 -6.00 -2.37 -6.40
CA PRO A 84 -5.87 -1.75 -5.09
C PRO A 84 -5.19 -0.37 -5.19
N LEU A 85 -5.68 0.57 -4.39
CA LEU A 85 -5.17 1.93 -4.24
C LEU A 85 -4.68 2.15 -2.80
N PRO A 86 -3.87 3.20 -2.53
CA PRO A 86 -3.39 3.50 -1.18
C PRO A 86 -4.54 3.56 -0.16
N SER A 87 -4.39 2.78 0.92
CA SER A 87 -5.39 2.69 1.99
C SER A 87 -5.43 3.96 2.84
N LEU A 88 -6.62 4.30 3.35
CA LEU A 88 -6.86 5.51 4.13
C LEU A 88 -6.95 5.15 5.63
N GLY A 89 -6.03 5.63 6.46
CA GLY A 89 -6.02 5.34 7.90
C GLY A 89 -7.20 5.97 8.65
N LEU A 90 -7.83 5.20 9.55
CA LEU A 90 -8.96 5.64 10.39
C LEU A 90 -8.58 5.76 11.87
N ASP A 91 -7.30 5.90 12.15
CA ASP A 91 -6.63 5.82 13.46
C ASP A 91 -6.46 7.18 14.18
N ARG A 92 -6.37 8.29 13.43
CA ARG A 92 -5.98 9.61 13.97
C ARG A 92 -7.12 10.44 14.58
N PHE A 93 -8.34 10.28 14.09
CA PHE A 93 -9.48 11.15 14.40
C PHE A 93 -10.76 10.33 14.67
N PRO A 94 -11.68 10.82 15.52
CA PRO A 94 -12.95 10.15 15.84
C PRO A 94 -13.98 10.21 14.71
N PHE A 95 -13.81 11.10 13.74
CA PHE A 95 -14.58 11.15 12.51
C PHE A 95 -13.72 11.60 11.32
N TYR A 96 -14.21 11.31 10.11
CA TYR A 96 -13.57 11.68 8.84
C TYR A 96 -14.62 12.17 7.84
N LEU A 97 -14.38 13.33 7.25
CA LEU A 97 -15.20 13.88 6.17
C LEU A 97 -14.69 13.41 4.80
N PHE A 98 -15.63 12.98 3.95
CA PHE A 98 -15.41 12.54 2.58
C PHE A 98 -16.14 13.47 1.61
N GLY A 99 -15.45 13.88 0.55
CA GLY A 99 -16.00 14.79 -0.44
C GLY A 99 -14.94 15.34 -1.39
N ARG A 100 -15.36 16.16 -2.36
CA ARG A 100 -14.46 16.77 -3.34
C ARG A 100 -13.76 18.05 -2.83
N SER A 101 -14.19 18.61 -1.70
CA SER A 101 -13.61 19.83 -1.12
C SER A 101 -12.29 19.53 -0.40
N PRO A 102 -11.27 20.41 -0.48
CA PRO A 102 -10.06 20.30 0.36
C PRO A 102 -10.34 20.49 1.86
N VAL A 103 -11.55 20.93 2.24
CA VAL A 103 -12.01 20.96 3.64
C VAL A 103 -12.27 19.55 4.19
N CYS A 104 -12.50 18.54 3.33
CA CYS A 104 -12.61 17.14 3.75
C CYS A 104 -11.26 16.58 4.23
N ASP A 105 -11.31 15.49 5.00
CA ASP A 105 -10.10 14.77 5.45
C ASP A 105 -9.62 13.82 4.36
N TYR A 106 -10.57 13.22 3.64
CA TYR A 106 -10.32 12.43 2.46
C TYR A 106 -10.99 13.08 1.24
N VAL A 107 -10.15 13.76 0.45
CA VAL A 107 -10.53 14.40 -0.81
C VAL A 107 -10.71 13.32 -1.89
N LEU A 108 -11.93 13.25 -2.45
CA LEU A 108 -12.32 12.24 -3.42
C LEU A 108 -12.45 12.87 -4.82
N GLU A 109 -11.51 12.53 -5.68
CA GLU A 109 -11.47 12.96 -7.09
C GLU A 109 -12.51 12.22 -7.93
N HIS A 110 -13.77 12.68 -7.90
CA HIS A 110 -14.81 12.20 -8.79
C HIS A 110 -15.89 13.27 -9.05
N PRO A 111 -16.34 13.49 -10.30
CA PRO A 111 -17.31 14.54 -10.61
C PRO A 111 -18.69 14.31 -9.96
N SER A 112 -19.08 13.05 -9.74
CA SER A 112 -20.35 12.71 -9.08
C SER A 112 -20.29 12.81 -7.54
N VAL A 113 -19.12 13.07 -6.95
CA VAL A 113 -18.98 13.23 -5.50
C VAL A 113 -19.15 14.71 -5.13
N SER A 114 -19.98 14.94 -4.12
CA SER A 114 -20.32 16.28 -3.64
C SER A 114 -19.14 16.93 -2.92
N SER A 115 -19.10 18.27 -2.83
CA SER A 115 -17.98 18.98 -2.18
C SER A 115 -17.79 18.52 -0.73
N ILE A 116 -18.88 18.43 0.04
CA ILE A 116 -19.01 17.62 1.25
C ILE A 116 -20.04 16.55 0.91
N HIS A 117 -19.74 15.27 1.13
CA HIS A 117 -20.57 14.16 0.62
C HIS A 117 -21.02 13.21 1.73
N ALA A 118 -20.11 12.78 2.59
CA ALA A 118 -20.40 11.88 3.70
C ALA A 118 -19.47 12.11 4.89
N VAL A 119 -19.86 11.62 6.05
CA VAL A 119 -19.01 11.51 7.24
C VAL A 119 -18.99 10.06 7.72
N LEU A 120 -17.82 9.59 8.16
CA LEU A 120 -17.65 8.33 8.88
C LEU A 120 -17.20 8.66 10.30
N VAL A 121 -17.93 8.20 11.31
CA VAL A 121 -17.68 8.45 12.74
C VAL A 121 -17.39 7.11 13.41
N PHE A 122 -16.43 7.01 14.33
CA PHE A 122 -16.25 5.79 15.12
C PHE A 122 -17.03 5.85 16.43
N HIS A 123 -17.93 4.89 16.66
CA HIS A 123 -18.77 4.80 17.86
C HIS A 123 -18.05 3.99 18.93
N ARG A 124 -17.65 4.66 20.03
CA ARG A 124 -16.82 4.03 21.07
C ARG A 124 -17.49 2.82 21.72
N GLU A 125 -18.76 2.93 22.08
CA GLU A 125 -19.49 1.88 22.83
C GLU A 125 -19.88 0.66 21.98
N GLN A 126 -20.06 0.83 20.67
CA GLN A 126 -20.48 -0.23 19.74
C GLN A 126 -19.29 -0.82 18.94
N GLU A 127 -18.08 -0.31 19.19
CA GLU A 127 -16.82 -0.62 18.50
C GLU A 127 -16.92 -0.66 16.95
N CYS A 128 -17.83 0.13 16.38
CA CYS A 128 -18.11 0.14 14.94
C CYS A 128 -18.07 1.55 14.35
N PHE A 129 -17.85 1.64 13.04
CA PHE A 129 -18.02 2.89 12.33
C PHE A 129 -19.49 3.14 12.01
N VAL A 130 -19.89 4.40 12.03
CA VAL A 130 -21.21 4.90 11.67
C VAL A 130 -21.03 5.83 10.47
N LEU A 131 -21.66 5.47 9.35
CA LEU A 131 -21.63 6.21 8.10
C LEU A 131 -22.89 7.07 7.97
N MET A 132 -22.75 8.31 7.55
CA MET A 132 -23.88 9.21 7.30
C MET A 132 -23.66 10.00 6.00
N ASP A 133 -24.66 9.95 5.10
CA ASP A 133 -24.72 10.81 3.91
C ASP A 133 -25.17 12.22 4.34
N LEU A 134 -24.35 13.24 4.07
CA LEU A 134 -24.59 14.63 4.52
C LEU A 134 -25.57 15.42 3.62
N GLY A 135 -26.31 14.73 2.74
CA GLY A 135 -27.25 15.35 1.81
C GLY A 135 -26.77 15.36 0.36
N SER A 136 -25.89 14.42 0.01
CA SER A 136 -25.25 14.32 -1.30
C SER A 136 -26.24 14.23 -2.47
N THR A 137 -25.81 14.64 -3.66
CA THR A 137 -26.63 14.56 -4.87
C THR A 137 -26.85 13.10 -5.28
N ASN A 138 -25.75 12.37 -5.48
CA ASN A 138 -25.76 11.02 -6.07
C ASN A 138 -25.90 9.88 -5.05
N GLY A 139 -25.87 10.20 -3.75
CA GLY A 139 -26.04 9.22 -2.67
C GLY A 139 -24.75 8.51 -2.29
N VAL A 140 -24.79 7.89 -1.12
CA VAL A 140 -23.79 6.93 -0.63
C VAL A 140 -24.39 5.53 -0.68
N LYS A 141 -23.56 4.52 -0.97
CA LYS A 141 -23.95 3.10 -0.85
C LYS A 141 -23.09 2.40 0.19
N LEU A 142 -23.70 1.51 0.96
CA LEU A 142 -23.09 0.62 1.92
C LEU A 142 -23.44 -0.82 1.54
N ASN A 143 -22.44 -1.67 1.36
CA ASN A 143 -22.58 -3.05 0.89
C ASN A 143 -23.41 -3.17 -0.41
N GLY A 144 -23.27 -2.19 -1.30
CA GLY A 144 -24.01 -2.08 -2.56
C GLY A 144 -25.39 -1.43 -2.45
N VAL A 145 -26.00 -1.41 -1.26
CA VAL A 145 -27.31 -0.80 -0.99
C VAL A 145 -27.17 0.70 -0.75
N ARG A 146 -28.03 1.52 -1.37
CA ARG A 146 -28.03 2.98 -1.15
C ARG A 146 -28.59 3.31 0.24
N ILE A 147 -27.88 4.12 1.02
CA ILE A 147 -28.35 4.56 2.34
C ILE A 147 -29.21 5.83 2.24
N GLU A 148 -30.02 6.06 3.27
CA GLU A 148 -30.84 7.27 3.40
C GLU A 148 -29.98 8.48 3.77
N LYS A 149 -30.40 9.68 3.32
CA LYS A 149 -29.69 10.93 3.60
C LYS A 149 -29.92 11.36 5.04
N LYS A 150 -28.87 11.91 5.68
CA LYS A 150 -28.85 12.39 7.08
C LYS A 150 -29.17 11.35 8.14
N ARG A 151 -29.24 10.06 7.78
CA ARG A 151 -29.43 8.95 8.71
C ARG A 151 -28.09 8.30 9.04
N PRO A 152 -27.74 8.10 10.33
CA PRO A 152 -26.58 7.30 10.71
C PRO A 152 -26.86 5.82 10.43
N VAL A 153 -25.94 5.13 9.75
CA VAL A 153 -26.02 3.70 9.43
C VAL A 153 -24.74 3.01 9.89
N PRO A 154 -24.81 1.91 10.67
CA PRO A 154 -23.62 1.19 11.11
C PRO A 154 -22.90 0.54 9.92
N ALA A 155 -21.60 0.76 9.83
CA ALA A 155 -20.67 0.21 8.85
C ALA A 155 -19.57 -0.58 9.59
N PRO A 156 -19.88 -1.80 10.10
CA PRO A 156 -18.91 -2.63 10.82
C PRO A 156 -17.72 -3.03 9.92
N ILE A 157 -16.64 -3.51 10.55
CA ILE A 157 -15.45 -4.02 9.87
C ILE A 157 -15.86 -5.06 8.81
N GLY A 158 -15.26 -4.95 7.62
CA GLY A 158 -15.61 -5.73 6.44
C GLY A 158 -16.61 -5.03 5.50
N SER A 159 -17.34 -4.02 5.96
CA SER A 159 -18.31 -3.29 5.14
C SER A 159 -17.65 -2.54 3.98
N SER A 160 -18.32 -2.48 2.84
CA SER A 160 -17.85 -1.84 1.61
C SER A 160 -18.66 -0.59 1.30
N ILE A 161 -18.00 0.56 1.22
CA ILE A 161 -18.60 1.88 1.04
C ILE A 161 -18.32 2.36 -0.40
N GLN A 162 -19.31 2.96 -1.05
CA GLN A 162 -19.17 3.58 -2.39
C GLN A 162 -19.82 4.98 -2.37
N PHE A 163 -19.12 5.96 -2.94
CA PHE A 163 -19.55 7.37 -2.94
C PHE A 163 -20.00 7.80 -4.35
N GLY A 164 -21.27 8.21 -4.46
CA GLY A 164 -21.92 8.53 -5.73
C GLY A 164 -21.81 7.40 -6.77
N PHE A 165 -21.33 7.75 -7.96
CA PHE A 165 -21.07 6.84 -9.08
C PHE A 165 -19.57 6.55 -9.26
N SER A 166 -18.74 6.74 -8.24
CA SER A 166 -17.32 6.40 -8.35
C SER A 166 -17.15 4.88 -8.48
N THR A 167 -16.28 4.41 -9.38
CA THR A 167 -15.86 3.00 -9.42
C THR A 167 -14.97 2.61 -8.24
N ARG A 168 -14.61 3.57 -7.37
CA ARG A 168 -13.85 3.33 -6.15
C ARG A 168 -14.73 2.71 -5.05
N LEU A 169 -14.30 1.57 -4.53
CA LEU A 169 -14.89 0.89 -3.38
C LEU A 169 -13.95 1.03 -2.18
N TYR A 170 -14.50 1.32 -1.00
CA TYR A 170 -13.74 1.51 0.24
C TYR A 170 -14.18 0.45 1.25
N LYS A 171 -13.38 -0.58 1.46
CA LYS A 171 -13.67 -1.64 2.43
C LYS A 171 -13.07 -1.27 3.79
N VAL A 172 -13.91 -1.22 4.82
CA VAL A 172 -13.48 -1.06 6.22
C VAL A 172 -12.67 -2.30 6.60
N SER A 173 -11.41 -2.11 6.96
CA SER A 173 -10.46 -3.17 7.24
C SER A 173 -9.75 -2.91 8.58
N LEU A 174 -9.38 -4.00 9.24
CA LEU A 174 -8.74 -3.99 10.54
C LEU A 174 -7.22 -4.13 10.38
N GLY A 175 -6.47 -3.53 11.30
CA GLY A 175 -5.01 -3.41 11.23
C GLY A 175 -4.55 -2.07 10.61
N PRO A 176 -3.25 -1.76 10.71
CA PRO A 176 -2.66 -0.61 10.04
C PRO A 176 -2.81 -0.73 8.50
N PRO A 177 -2.85 0.38 7.76
CA PRO A 177 -2.90 0.33 6.30
C PRO A 177 -1.69 -0.45 5.76
N PRO A 178 -1.89 -1.42 4.84
CA PRO A 178 -0.79 -2.20 4.28
C PRO A 178 0.21 -1.28 3.57
N SER A 179 1.51 -1.54 3.77
CA SER A 179 2.57 -0.78 3.11
C SER A 179 2.47 -0.94 1.59
N SER A 180 3.00 0.01 0.82
CA SER A 180 3.03 -0.11 -0.65
C SER A 180 3.85 -1.31 -1.15
N LYS A 181 4.72 -1.87 -0.31
CA LYS A 181 5.42 -3.14 -0.56
C LYS A 181 4.45 -4.32 -0.39
N ARG A 182 3.75 -4.38 0.75
CA ARG A 182 2.75 -5.42 1.04
C ARG A 182 1.60 -5.45 0.04
N LEU A 183 1.09 -4.29 -0.40
CA LEU A 183 0.07 -4.20 -1.45
C LEU A 183 0.54 -4.73 -2.82
N ARG A 184 1.86 -4.77 -3.06
CA ARG A 184 2.44 -5.35 -4.26
C ARG A 184 2.60 -6.87 -4.09
N GLU A 185 3.14 -7.31 -2.96
CA GLU A 185 3.28 -8.72 -2.58
C GLU A 185 1.90 -9.42 -2.57
N GLU A 186 0.89 -8.86 -1.89
CA GLU A 186 -0.51 -9.36 -1.89
C GLU A 186 -1.17 -9.37 -3.27
N ARG A 187 -0.72 -8.51 -4.21
CA ARG A 187 -1.20 -8.51 -5.59
C ARG A 187 -0.55 -9.63 -6.38
N GLU A 188 0.75 -9.81 -6.24
CA GLU A 188 1.53 -10.88 -6.87
C GLU A 188 0.99 -12.25 -6.39
N GLU A 189 0.85 -12.47 -5.08
CA GLU A 189 0.20 -13.66 -4.49
C GLU A 189 -1.24 -13.90 -5.01
N ARG A 190 -2.04 -12.83 -5.16
CA ARG A 190 -3.43 -12.96 -5.66
C ARG A 190 -3.48 -13.27 -7.16
N GLU A 191 -2.54 -12.76 -7.95
CA GLU A 191 -2.42 -13.09 -9.37
C GLU A 191 -1.92 -14.54 -9.56
N GLU A 192 -0.94 -14.98 -8.75
CA GLU A 192 -0.50 -16.37 -8.68
C GLU A 192 -1.62 -17.33 -8.25
N LEU A 193 -2.37 -17.03 -7.18
CA LEU A 193 -3.49 -17.86 -6.73
C LEU A 193 -4.62 -17.92 -7.76
N LYS A 194 -4.83 -16.85 -8.54
CA LYS A 194 -5.77 -16.86 -9.67
C LYS A 194 -5.25 -17.74 -10.80
N LEU A 195 -3.97 -17.64 -11.15
CA LEU A 195 -3.36 -18.44 -12.22
C LEU A 195 -3.37 -19.93 -11.84
N ALA A 196 -3.01 -20.27 -10.61
CA ALA A 196 -3.08 -21.62 -10.07
C ALA A 196 -4.52 -22.18 -10.15
N LYS A 197 -5.53 -21.43 -9.69
CA LYS A 197 -6.94 -21.86 -9.78
C LYS A 197 -7.45 -21.99 -11.21
N ALA A 198 -6.99 -21.13 -12.13
CA ALA A 198 -7.30 -21.27 -13.55
C ALA A 198 -6.66 -22.53 -14.14
N GLN A 199 -5.40 -22.82 -13.79
CA GLN A 199 -4.70 -24.03 -14.22
C GLN A 199 -5.41 -25.28 -13.70
N THR A 200 -5.75 -25.36 -12.40
CA THR A 200 -6.49 -26.51 -11.84
C THR A 200 -7.85 -26.73 -12.52
N ALA A 201 -8.53 -25.66 -12.93
CA ALA A 201 -9.79 -25.75 -13.68
C ALA A 201 -9.60 -26.28 -15.11
N VAL A 202 -8.49 -25.92 -15.78
CA VAL A 202 -8.10 -26.46 -17.09
C VAL A 202 -7.72 -27.94 -16.96
N ASP A 203 -6.89 -28.30 -15.97
CA ASP A 203 -6.44 -29.67 -15.75
C ASP A 203 -7.62 -30.61 -15.47
N ALA A 204 -8.61 -30.15 -14.69
CA ALA A 204 -9.86 -30.89 -14.43
C ALA A 204 -10.71 -31.08 -15.71
N LEU A 205 -10.74 -30.10 -16.62
CA LEU A 205 -11.45 -30.22 -17.90
C LEU A 205 -10.74 -31.18 -18.87
N VAL A 206 -9.40 -31.14 -18.91
CA VAL A 206 -8.59 -32.09 -19.69
C VAL A 206 -8.82 -33.52 -19.19
N ALA A 207 -8.78 -33.74 -17.87
CA ALA A 207 -9.07 -35.03 -17.26
C ALA A 207 -10.48 -35.55 -17.62
N ALA A 208 -11.49 -34.68 -17.64
CA ALA A 208 -12.86 -35.05 -18.05
C ALA A 208 -13.00 -35.36 -19.55
N THR A 209 -12.11 -34.81 -20.39
CA THR A 209 -12.11 -35.04 -21.84
C THR A 209 -11.39 -36.34 -22.21
N SER A 210 -10.35 -36.72 -21.46
CA SER A 210 -9.54 -37.93 -21.69
C SER A 210 -10.30 -39.25 -21.50
N THR A 211 -11.46 -39.26 -20.85
CA THR A 211 -12.23 -40.47 -20.53
C THR A 211 -13.22 -40.89 -21.63
N SER A 212 -13.41 -40.07 -22.67
CA SER A 212 -14.51 -40.21 -23.65
C SER A 212 -14.04 -40.69 -25.03
N THR A 213 -13.11 -41.64 -25.12
CA THR A 213 -12.60 -42.13 -26.43
C THR A 213 -12.28 -43.63 -26.47
N THR A 214 -13.22 -44.49 -26.06
CA THR A 214 -13.30 -45.87 -26.61
C THR A 214 -14.73 -46.44 -26.60
N THR A 215 -15.57 -46.04 -27.56
CA THR A 215 -16.71 -46.88 -28.00
C THR A 215 -16.80 -46.84 -29.52
N ASN A 216 -16.64 -48.01 -30.15
CA ASN A 216 -16.71 -48.16 -31.60
C ASN A 216 -18.15 -47.91 -32.08
N ILE A 217 -18.33 -47.00 -33.04
CA ILE A 217 -19.58 -46.87 -33.79
C ILE A 217 -19.62 -47.98 -34.84
N ALA A 218 -20.27 -49.10 -34.49
CA ALA A 218 -20.78 -50.02 -35.49
C ALA A 218 -22.06 -49.43 -36.09
N ILE A 219 -22.02 -49.05 -37.37
CA ILE A 219 -23.20 -48.55 -38.08
C ILE A 219 -24.08 -49.75 -38.44
N ASN A 220 -25.28 -49.84 -37.88
CA ASN A 220 -26.35 -50.65 -38.44
C ASN A 220 -27.69 -49.92 -38.29
N ALA A 221 -28.42 -49.83 -39.40
CA ALA A 221 -29.71 -49.16 -39.46
C ALA A 221 -30.83 -50.07 -38.93
N GLY A 222 -31.81 -49.50 -38.24
CA GLY A 222 -32.93 -50.26 -37.65
C GLY A 222 -33.88 -49.42 -36.81
N ASN A 223 -34.79 -48.72 -37.50
CA ASN A 223 -36.19 -48.42 -37.16
C ASN A 223 -36.73 -48.38 -35.70
N ASP A 224 -37.57 -47.36 -35.50
CA ASP A 224 -38.85 -47.35 -34.73
C ASP A 224 -38.94 -46.90 -33.25
N ASN A 225 -39.91 -45.98 -33.07
CA ASN A 225 -40.79 -45.68 -31.93
C ASN A 225 -40.30 -45.05 -30.59
N VAL A 226 -40.64 -43.75 -30.44
CA VAL A 226 -41.73 -43.21 -29.57
C VAL A 226 -41.63 -43.29 -28.02
N THR A 227 -42.10 -42.20 -27.39
CA THR A 227 -42.51 -41.96 -25.98
C THR A 227 -41.49 -41.76 -24.84
N SER A 228 -41.44 -40.50 -24.38
CA SER A 228 -41.87 -40.05 -23.03
C SER A 228 -41.25 -40.58 -21.72
N ALA A 229 -40.60 -39.64 -21.03
CA ALA A 229 -40.95 -39.15 -19.68
C ALA A 229 -40.48 -39.87 -18.39
N THR A 230 -40.14 -39.06 -17.38
CA THR A 230 -40.14 -39.33 -15.90
C THR A 230 -39.07 -40.35 -15.38
N ASN A 231 -38.59 -40.36 -14.12
CA ASN A 231 -38.70 -39.45 -12.95
C ASN A 231 -37.67 -39.79 -11.84
N LEU A 232 -37.56 -38.89 -10.84
CA LEU A 232 -37.22 -39.11 -9.40
C LEU A 232 -35.87 -39.71 -8.89
N VAL A 233 -35.14 -38.86 -8.15
CA VAL A 233 -34.81 -38.92 -6.68
C VAL A 233 -34.45 -40.26 -5.98
N LYS A 234 -33.25 -40.30 -5.35
CA LYS A 234 -32.91 -40.62 -3.92
C LYS A 234 -31.37 -40.71 -3.78
N ASP A 235 -30.62 -40.13 -2.84
CA ASP A 235 -30.74 -39.78 -1.39
C ASP A 235 -30.11 -40.84 -0.44
N SER A 236 -29.61 -40.38 0.73
CA SER A 236 -28.72 -41.04 1.73
C SER A 236 -27.24 -41.24 1.32
N GLY A 237 -26.21 -41.08 2.19
CA GLY A 237 -26.14 -40.57 3.57
C GLY A 237 -25.57 -41.58 4.59
N PHE A 238 -24.31 -41.44 5.04
CA PHE A 238 -23.78 -42.19 6.20
C PHE A 238 -22.52 -41.57 6.87
N THR A 239 -22.18 -42.07 8.07
CA THR A 239 -21.11 -41.58 8.99
C THR A 239 -20.46 -42.78 9.74
N CYS A 240 -19.43 -42.71 10.60
CA CYS A 240 -18.68 -41.65 11.27
C CYS A 240 -17.35 -42.24 11.86
N LYS A 241 -16.48 -41.39 12.43
CA LYS A 241 -15.62 -41.65 13.63
C LYS A 241 -14.49 -42.74 13.58
N THR A 242 -13.20 -42.35 13.68
CA THR A 242 -12.29 -42.25 14.87
C THR A 242 -11.61 -43.53 15.38
N GLY A 243 -10.29 -43.48 15.64
CA GLY A 243 -9.49 -44.47 16.38
C GLY A 243 -8.09 -43.92 16.75
N VAL A 244 -7.46 -44.41 17.84
CA VAL A 244 -6.26 -43.84 18.50
C VAL A 244 -5.30 -44.95 18.98
N ALA A 245 -3.97 -44.72 18.90
CA ALA A 245 -2.86 -45.33 19.67
C ALA A 245 -1.54 -44.55 19.32
N THR A 246 -0.62 -44.08 20.18
CA THR A 246 0.23 -44.71 21.25
C THR A 246 1.16 -45.81 20.73
N GLU A 247 2.45 -45.96 21.06
CA GLU A 247 3.50 -45.16 21.75
C GLU A 247 4.83 -45.99 21.67
N SER A 248 6.04 -45.42 21.68
CA SER A 248 7.31 -46.07 22.14
C SER A 248 8.59 -45.22 21.92
N THR A 249 9.61 -45.48 22.75
CA THR A 249 10.87 -44.72 22.93
C THR A 249 12.12 -45.62 22.89
N GLU A 250 13.30 -45.05 23.15
CA GLU A 250 14.66 -45.65 23.39
C GLU A 250 15.63 -45.70 22.18
N THR A 251 16.96 -45.63 22.28
CA THR A 251 17.94 -44.71 22.95
C THR A 251 19.37 -45.14 22.55
N VAL A 252 20.22 -44.17 22.13
CA VAL A 252 21.70 -44.06 22.31
C VAL A 252 22.66 -45.23 21.94
N LYS A 253 23.67 -44.94 21.08
CA LYS A 253 25.13 -45.23 21.31
C LYS A 253 26.08 -44.57 20.28
N GLU A 254 27.39 -44.66 20.54
CA GLU A 254 28.44 -43.69 20.19
C GLU A 254 29.38 -44.08 19.01
N ASN A 255 30.25 -43.14 18.61
CA ASN A 255 31.33 -43.28 17.59
C ASN A 255 32.46 -44.26 18.00
N PRO A 256 33.31 -44.72 17.06
CA PRO A 256 34.67 -44.15 17.02
C PRO A 256 35.42 -44.10 15.65
N THR A 257 36.37 -43.14 15.57
CA THR A 257 37.69 -43.16 14.89
C THR A 257 37.85 -43.49 13.39
N GLY A 258 37.94 -42.44 12.57
CA GLY A 258 39.17 -42.02 11.85
C GLY A 258 39.87 -42.89 10.79
N THR A 259 40.00 -42.36 9.57
CA THR A 259 41.21 -42.49 8.71
C THR A 259 41.29 -41.26 7.78
N ALA A 260 42.50 -40.73 7.56
CA ALA A 260 42.72 -39.54 6.74
C ALA A 260 42.84 -39.87 5.25
N VAL A 261 42.27 -39.04 4.38
CA VAL A 261 42.64 -38.95 2.96
C VAL A 261 42.80 -37.49 2.59
N VAL A 262 44.04 -37.10 2.27
CA VAL A 262 44.36 -35.79 1.70
C VAL A 262 43.77 -35.71 0.30
N ASN A 263 42.99 -34.67 0.00
CA ASN A 263 42.66 -34.31 -1.37
C ASN A 263 42.77 -32.81 -1.59
N THR A 264 43.50 -32.47 -2.65
CA THR A 264 43.96 -31.14 -3.05
C THR A 264 42.87 -30.09 -3.17
N GLU A 265 43.23 -28.87 -2.78
CA GLU A 265 42.40 -27.67 -2.81
C GLU A 265 41.74 -27.42 -4.17
N LYS A 266 40.42 -27.29 -4.17
CA LYS A 266 39.70 -26.45 -5.12
C LYS A 266 39.02 -25.34 -4.35
N MET A 267 39.41 -24.10 -4.64
CA MET A 267 38.88 -22.90 -4.00
C MET A 267 37.38 -22.78 -4.24
N GLN A 268 36.57 -23.25 -3.28
CA GLN A 268 35.14 -23.03 -3.25
C GLN A 268 34.89 -21.60 -2.77
N THR A 269 34.23 -20.81 -3.60
CA THR A 269 33.77 -19.47 -3.25
C THR A 269 32.74 -19.58 -2.13
N VAL A 270 33.16 -19.30 -0.89
CA VAL A 270 32.27 -19.16 0.25
C VAL A 270 31.28 -18.04 -0.08
N LYS A 271 29.98 -18.36 -0.17
CA LYS A 271 28.94 -17.34 -0.22
C LYS A 271 29.02 -16.56 1.10
N PRO A 272 29.24 -15.23 1.09
CA PRO A 272 29.34 -14.48 2.33
C PRO A 272 28.01 -14.56 3.08
N THR A 273 28.11 -14.75 4.40
CA THR A 273 27.00 -14.56 5.34
C THR A 273 26.33 -13.21 5.06
N PRO A 274 24.99 -13.10 5.02
CA PRO A 274 24.33 -11.82 4.78
C PRO A 274 24.77 -10.80 5.83
N ALA A 275 25.57 -9.83 5.40
CA ALA A 275 25.96 -8.72 6.25
C ALA A 275 24.72 -7.85 6.49
N VAL A 276 24.56 -7.40 7.73
CA VAL A 276 23.42 -6.62 8.19
C VAL A 276 23.95 -5.31 8.78
N ARG A 277 23.44 -4.17 8.31
CA ARG A 277 23.94 -2.83 8.69
C ARG A 277 22.81 -1.84 8.94
N HIS A 278 22.97 -0.97 9.93
CA HIS A 278 22.06 0.18 10.12
C HIS A 278 22.55 1.35 9.27
N LEU A 279 21.75 1.72 8.26
CA LEU A 279 22.13 2.71 7.25
C LEU A 279 21.27 3.97 7.32
N TYR A 280 21.88 5.10 7.02
CA TYR A 280 21.22 6.38 6.78
C TYR A 280 21.60 6.89 5.39
N HIS A 281 20.73 7.68 4.75
CA HIS A 281 21.06 8.29 3.46
C HIS A 281 20.57 9.73 3.27
N VAL A 282 21.33 10.49 2.47
CA VAL A 282 20.90 11.73 1.82
C VAL A 282 20.61 11.38 0.36
N LEU A 283 19.45 11.74 -0.17
CA LEU A 283 19.14 11.60 -1.60
C LEU A 283 18.97 12.98 -2.23
N ILE A 284 19.81 13.29 -3.20
CA ILE A 284 19.77 14.52 -4.00
C ILE A 284 19.23 14.15 -5.39
N LYS A 285 18.11 14.76 -5.79
CA LYS A 285 17.51 14.48 -7.09
C LYS A 285 18.08 15.40 -8.17
N HIS A 286 17.92 14.97 -9.42
CA HIS A 286 18.11 15.78 -10.62
C HIS A 286 16.88 15.65 -11.54
N LYS A 287 16.81 16.49 -12.58
CA LYS A 287 15.68 16.56 -13.52
C LYS A 287 15.38 15.24 -14.26
N ASP A 288 16.39 14.39 -14.43
CA ASP A 288 16.32 13.16 -15.25
C ASP A 288 15.90 11.92 -14.44
N VAL A 289 15.65 12.04 -13.12
CA VAL A 289 15.16 10.92 -12.29
C VAL A 289 13.68 10.64 -12.56
N ARG A 290 13.23 9.40 -12.35
CA ARG A 290 11.83 8.96 -12.62
C ARG A 290 10.73 9.82 -11.97
N ARG A 291 11.04 10.52 -10.88
CA ARG A 291 10.12 11.45 -10.16
C ARG A 291 10.88 12.70 -9.71
N PRO A 292 11.05 13.71 -10.59
CA PRO A 292 11.84 14.92 -10.34
C PRO A 292 11.05 15.95 -9.51
N VAL A 293 10.56 15.52 -8.35
CA VAL A 293 9.88 16.35 -7.34
C VAL A 293 10.43 16.02 -5.96
N SER A 294 10.62 17.03 -5.11
CA SER A 294 11.06 16.76 -3.73
C SER A 294 9.96 16.07 -2.92
N LEU A 295 10.35 15.09 -2.11
CA LEU A 295 9.49 14.41 -1.14
C LEU A 295 9.81 14.81 0.32
N ALA A 296 10.81 15.68 0.52
CA ALA A 296 11.24 16.10 1.84
C ALA A 296 10.25 17.10 2.48
N PRO A 297 10.15 17.15 3.83
CA PRO A 297 9.21 18.04 4.51
C PRO A 297 9.35 19.53 4.14
N ARG A 298 10.58 20.01 3.94
CA ARG A 298 10.91 21.43 3.71
C ARG A 298 10.33 22.03 2.42
N ASN A 299 10.21 21.22 1.36
CA ASN A 299 9.90 21.67 0.00
C ASN A 299 9.06 20.62 -0.76
N LYS A 300 8.15 19.95 -0.05
CA LYS A 300 7.39 18.80 -0.55
C LYS A 300 6.53 19.17 -1.77
N GLY A 301 6.86 18.59 -2.92
CA GLY A 301 6.14 18.78 -4.19
C GLY A 301 6.85 19.71 -5.17
N ASP A 302 7.89 20.43 -4.76
CA ASP A 302 8.62 21.34 -5.63
C ASP A 302 9.35 20.57 -6.75
N PRO A 303 9.30 21.05 -8.01
CA PRO A 303 9.96 20.41 -9.14
C PRO A 303 11.48 20.58 -9.08
N ILE A 304 12.21 19.52 -9.42
CA ILE A 304 13.67 19.49 -9.43
C ILE A 304 14.17 19.75 -10.85
N THR A 305 14.77 20.92 -11.07
CA THR A 305 15.24 21.39 -12.39
C THR A 305 16.74 21.21 -12.62
N ARG A 306 17.53 20.94 -11.56
CA ARG A 306 19.00 20.80 -11.63
C ARG A 306 19.45 19.61 -12.49
N SER A 307 20.61 19.70 -13.10
CA SER A 307 21.20 18.59 -13.87
C SER A 307 21.75 17.50 -12.96
N LYS A 308 22.03 16.34 -13.56
CA LYS A 308 22.72 15.23 -12.88
C LYS A 308 24.09 15.64 -12.34
N ALA A 309 24.88 16.38 -13.13
CA ALA A 309 26.20 16.87 -12.73
C ALA A 309 26.10 17.80 -11.50
N ASP A 310 25.11 18.69 -11.46
CA ASP A 310 24.88 19.58 -10.31
C ASP A 310 24.52 18.79 -9.04
N ALA A 311 23.78 17.68 -9.18
CA ALA A 311 23.43 16.82 -8.05
C ALA A 311 24.64 16.05 -7.49
N VAL A 312 25.55 15.61 -8.35
CA VAL A 312 26.84 15.01 -7.93
C VAL A 312 27.72 16.06 -7.27
N ALA A 313 27.91 17.22 -7.89
CA ALA A 313 28.69 18.33 -7.33
C ALA A 313 28.14 18.81 -5.98
N LEU A 314 26.81 18.80 -5.78
CA LEU A 314 26.21 19.10 -4.48
C LEU A 314 26.50 18.02 -3.43
N ALA A 315 26.47 16.74 -3.80
CA ALA A 315 26.85 15.63 -2.92
C ALA A 315 28.32 15.73 -2.49
N GLU A 316 29.22 16.04 -3.42
CA GLU A 316 30.64 16.27 -3.13
C GLU A 316 30.85 17.50 -2.25
N ALA A 317 30.18 18.62 -2.54
CA ALA A 317 30.27 19.83 -1.73
C ALA A 317 29.77 19.63 -0.29
N ILE A 318 28.74 18.82 -0.09
CA ILE A 318 28.26 18.41 1.24
C ILE A 318 29.34 17.61 1.98
N ARG A 319 29.94 16.62 1.31
CA ARG A 319 31.00 15.79 1.88
C ARG A 319 32.22 16.63 2.26
N SER A 320 32.67 17.53 1.39
CA SER A 320 33.81 18.41 1.63
C SER A 320 33.56 19.48 2.70
N ARG A 321 32.31 19.99 2.84
CA ARG A 321 31.96 21.01 3.84
C ARG A 321 32.19 20.55 5.29
N HIS A 322 32.03 19.26 5.58
CA HIS A 322 32.24 18.70 6.91
C HIS A 322 33.71 18.25 7.16
N GLY A 323 34.60 18.55 6.20
CA GLY A 323 36.02 18.22 6.22
C GLY A 323 36.30 16.77 5.80
N GLU A 324 37.57 16.46 5.55
CA GLU A 324 38.05 15.10 5.26
C GLU A 324 38.02 14.16 6.48
N LYS A 325 37.13 14.42 7.46
CA LYS A 325 36.91 13.55 8.59
C LYS A 325 36.47 12.17 8.09
N LYS A 326 37.28 11.14 8.37
CA LYS A 326 36.95 9.75 8.00
C LYS A 326 35.71 9.23 8.75
N GLN A 327 35.39 9.82 9.92
CA GLN A 327 34.21 9.51 10.72
C GLN A 327 33.33 10.76 10.93
N TRP A 328 32.02 10.54 10.87
CA TRP A 328 30.96 11.51 11.09
C TRP A 328 30.10 11.08 12.29
N SER A 329 29.56 12.05 13.04
CA SER A 329 28.52 11.75 14.03
C SER A 329 27.14 11.59 13.35
N LEU A 330 26.24 10.84 14.01
CA LEU A 330 24.85 10.73 13.57
C LEU A 330 24.15 12.10 13.56
N GLU A 331 24.49 12.98 14.50
CA GLU A 331 23.93 14.35 14.58
C GLU A 331 24.36 15.21 13.39
N GLU A 332 25.65 15.16 13.01
CA GLU A 332 26.18 15.85 11.83
C GLU A 332 25.47 15.36 10.55
N PHE A 333 25.34 14.03 10.37
CA PHE A 333 24.70 13.48 9.18
C PHE A 333 23.19 13.76 9.12
N THR A 334 22.48 13.66 10.25
CA THR A 334 21.04 13.93 10.30
C THR A 334 20.70 15.42 10.09
N ALA A 335 21.60 16.35 10.42
CA ALA A 335 21.48 17.75 10.04
C ALA A 335 21.54 17.92 8.50
N VAL A 336 22.55 17.34 7.85
CA VAL A 336 22.66 17.33 6.38
C VAL A 336 21.42 16.73 5.71
N VAL A 337 20.85 15.67 6.27
CA VAL A 337 19.62 15.08 5.73
C VAL A 337 18.45 16.06 5.75
N LYS A 338 18.27 16.83 6.83
CA LYS A 338 17.17 17.82 6.94
C LYS A 338 17.28 18.91 5.88
N ASP A 339 18.50 19.37 5.60
CA ASP A 339 18.76 20.48 4.69
C ASP A 339 18.76 20.06 3.21
N PHE A 340 19.34 18.90 2.89
CA PHE A 340 19.65 18.53 1.50
C PHE A 340 18.85 17.35 0.94
N SER A 341 18.42 16.40 1.78
CA SER A 341 17.71 15.21 1.27
C SER A 341 16.35 15.57 0.69
N GLU A 342 15.97 14.89 -0.40
CA GLU A 342 14.72 15.06 -1.16
C GLU A 342 13.91 13.76 -1.24
N CYS A 343 14.31 12.76 -0.44
CA CYS A 343 13.57 11.51 -0.21
C CYS A 343 12.51 11.68 0.89
N GLY A 344 11.49 10.81 0.87
CA GLY A 344 10.53 10.71 1.98
C GLY A 344 11.16 10.25 3.30
N SER A 345 12.33 9.58 3.26
CA SER A 345 13.12 9.19 4.44
C SER A 345 13.64 10.38 5.24
N ALA A 346 13.68 11.59 4.67
CA ALA A 346 14.03 12.82 5.41
C ALA A 346 13.13 13.06 6.63
N LYS A 347 11.89 12.52 6.64
CA LYS A 347 11.00 12.51 7.80
C LYS A 347 11.51 11.69 9.00
N ARG A 348 12.38 10.71 8.74
CA ARG A 348 13.06 9.87 9.74
C ARG A 348 14.55 10.25 9.84
N ASN A 349 14.89 11.51 9.56
CA ASN A 349 16.27 11.99 9.47
C ASN A 349 17.17 11.16 8.53
N GLY A 350 16.60 10.52 7.50
CA GLY A 350 17.35 9.75 6.49
C GLY A 350 17.57 8.29 6.85
N ASP A 351 17.10 7.86 8.01
CA ASP A 351 17.14 6.48 8.48
C ASP A 351 16.50 5.53 7.46
N LEU A 352 17.25 4.51 7.07
CA LEU A 352 16.78 3.36 6.29
C LEU A 352 16.41 2.18 7.19
N GLY A 353 16.92 2.15 8.41
CA GLY A 353 16.82 1.05 9.36
C GLY A 353 17.95 0.03 9.17
N ILE A 354 17.71 -1.16 9.71
CA ILE A 354 18.58 -2.32 9.56
C ILE A 354 18.34 -2.94 8.18
N VAL A 355 19.41 -3.04 7.38
CA VAL A 355 19.41 -3.44 5.97
C VAL A 355 20.29 -4.67 5.77
N GLU A 356 19.80 -5.64 5.00
CA GLU A 356 20.55 -6.83 4.59
C GLU A 356 21.13 -6.64 3.18
N SER A 357 22.28 -7.22 2.89
CA SER A 357 22.89 -7.19 1.55
C SER A 357 21.96 -7.81 0.49
N GLY A 358 21.68 -7.07 -0.58
CA GLY A 358 20.71 -7.44 -1.64
C GLY A 358 19.36 -6.72 -1.52
N THR A 359 19.20 -5.77 -0.59
CA THR A 359 17.95 -5.01 -0.38
C THR A 359 17.76 -3.88 -1.40
N TYR A 360 18.84 -3.27 -1.88
CA TYR A 360 18.79 -2.13 -2.81
C TYR A 360 19.41 -2.48 -4.17
N THR A 361 19.59 -1.47 -5.03
CA THR A 361 20.31 -1.63 -6.29
C THR A 361 21.77 -2.03 -6.03
N GLU A 362 22.32 -2.92 -6.85
CA GLU A 362 23.71 -3.42 -6.79
C GLU A 362 24.74 -2.32 -6.40
N LYS A 363 24.80 -1.22 -7.16
CA LYS A 363 25.69 -0.07 -6.89
C LYS A 363 25.53 0.59 -5.51
N PHE A 364 24.34 0.53 -4.92
CA PHE A 364 24.06 1.06 -3.59
C PHE A 364 24.56 0.09 -2.53
N ASP A 365 24.29 -1.20 -2.68
CA ASP A 365 24.68 -2.23 -1.73
C ASP A 365 26.21 -2.46 -1.73
N GLU A 366 26.85 -2.53 -2.91
CA GLU A 366 28.32 -2.58 -3.04
C GLU A 366 29.00 -1.51 -2.18
N VAL A 367 28.53 -0.27 -2.27
CA VAL A 367 29.09 0.85 -1.51
C VAL A 367 28.68 0.77 -0.03
N ALA A 368 27.41 0.54 0.27
CA ALA A 368 26.88 0.48 1.64
C ALA A 368 27.55 -0.61 2.50
N PHE A 369 27.87 -1.77 1.91
CA PHE A 369 28.52 -2.89 2.58
C PHE A 369 30.05 -2.85 2.51
N ALA A 370 30.65 -2.00 1.67
CA ALA A 370 32.09 -1.71 1.67
C ALA A 370 32.51 -0.61 2.67
N LEU A 371 31.57 0.19 3.19
CA LEU A 371 31.89 1.28 4.14
C LEU A 371 32.50 0.79 5.46
N ASP A 372 33.49 1.54 5.97
CA ASP A 372 33.82 1.56 7.40
C ASP A 372 32.64 2.17 8.19
N GLY A 373 32.38 1.72 9.40
CA GLY A 373 31.31 2.31 10.21
C GLY A 373 31.70 3.66 10.82
N GLY A 374 30.71 4.55 10.92
CA GLY A 374 30.90 5.98 11.12
C GLY A 374 31.31 6.74 9.84
N ALA A 375 31.56 6.07 8.72
CA ALA A 375 31.97 6.75 7.48
C ALA A 375 30.79 7.11 6.56
N VAL A 376 31.01 8.10 5.70
CA VAL A 376 30.10 8.52 4.62
C VAL A 376 30.68 8.16 3.25
N SER A 377 29.84 7.64 2.36
CA SER A 377 30.23 7.22 1.00
C SER A 377 30.64 8.36 0.08
N SER A 378 31.29 8.00 -1.03
CA SER A 378 31.25 8.80 -2.26
C SER A 378 29.80 8.93 -2.78
N PRO A 379 29.52 9.90 -3.67
CA PRO A 379 28.21 10.00 -4.32
C PRO A 379 27.89 8.73 -5.13
N VAL A 380 26.76 8.08 -4.82
CA VAL A 380 26.29 6.88 -5.52
C VAL A 380 25.10 7.21 -6.41
N GLU A 381 25.23 6.99 -7.71
CA GLU A 381 24.17 7.28 -8.68
C GLU A 381 23.19 6.11 -8.84
N THR A 382 21.90 6.36 -8.65
CA THR A 382 20.81 5.40 -8.92
C THR A 382 19.69 6.06 -9.74
N GLU A 383 18.69 5.29 -10.16
CA GLU A 383 17.48 5.80 -10.85
C GLU A 383 16.66 6.82 -10.02
N LEU A 384 16.89 6.86 -8.70
CA LEU A 384 16.20 7.78 -7.79
C LEU A 384 16.93 9.12 -7.62
N GLY A 385 18.21 9.19 -7.99
CA GLY A 385 19.10 10.34 -7.84
C GLY A 385 20.48 9.95 -7.32
N VAL A 386 21.18 10.93 -6.74
CA VAL A 386 22.51 10.78 -6.15
C VAL A 386 22.38 10.57 -4.65
N HIS A 387 23.01 9.52 -4.13
CA HIS A 387 22.97 9.15 -2.72
C HIS A 387 24.30 9.42 -2.02
N LEU A 388 24.25 9.91 -0.78
CA LEU A 388 25.32 9.75 0.20
C LEU A 388 24.82 8.77 1.26
N ILE A 389 25.62 7.76 1.59
CA ILE A 389 25.28 6.68 2.51
C ILE A 389 26.15 6.82 3.75
N TYR A 390 25.54 6.75 4.93
CA TYR A 390 26.23 6.71 6.22
C TYR A 390 25.95 5.38 6.91
N TYR A 391 27.01 4.68 7.34
CA TYR A 391 26.89 3.47 8.12
C TYR A 391 27.01 3.82 9.61
N TYR A 392 25.91 3.64 10.35
CA TYR A 392 25.85 3.88 11.79
C TYR A 392 26.38 2.64 12.57
N ILE A 393 27.22 2.89 13.57
CA ILE A 393 27.58 1.93 14.62
C ILE A 393 27.05 2.49 15.94
N ASP A 394 26.46 1.65 16.79
CA ASP A 394 26.15 2.02 18.18
C ASP A 394 27.45 2.23 18.99
N PRO A 395 27.60 3.36 19.70
CA PRO A 395 28.86 3.78 20.32
C PRO A 395 29.31 2.95 21.54
#